data_AF-A0A817BCA0-F1
#
_entry.id   AF-A0A817BCA0-F1
#
_cell.length_a   1.000
_cell.length_b   1.000
_cell.length_c   1.000
_cell.angle_alpha   90.00
_cell.angle_beta   90.00
_cell.angle_gamma   90.00
#
_symmetry.space_group_name_H-M   'P 1'
#
loop_
_entity.id
_entity.type
_entity.pdbx_description
1 polymer ?
#
loop_
_entity_poly.entity_id
_entity_poly.type
_entity_poly.pdbx_seq_one_letter_code
_entity_poly.pdbx_strand_id
1 'polypeptide(L)'
;MCVVRNNPYRSSKSSLPSSSPICYSRLFISGLEKFGEKKKMSNTPGAAAPSSSKSKATGNSQAPEKRKPLFQKELQHMMYGFGDEQNPLPETVALVEDIVVEYVTDLTHKAQEIGTKRGRLLVDDFLYLIRKDLPKLNRCRELLAMQEELKQARKAFDVDEEKITSLD
;
A
#
# COMPACT_ATOMS: atom_id res chain seq x y z
N MET A 1 -25.08 32.52 10.97
CA MET A 1 -25.83 31.81 9.91
C MET A 1 -25.04 31.90 8.61
N CYS A 2 -24.23 30.88 8.31
CA CYS A 2 -23.70 30.69 6.96
C CYS A 2 -24.44 29.50 6.35
N VAL A 3 -25.36 29.79 5.44
CA VAL A 3 -26.00 28.78 4.60
C VAL A 3 -25.22 28.71 3.31
N VAL A 4 -24.42 27.65 3.12
CA VAL A 4 -23.92 27.28 1.78
C VAL A 4 -24.01 25.76 1.58
N ARG A 5 -25.18 25.38 1.07
CA ARG A 5 -25.45 24.49 -0.09
C ARG A 5 -24.91 23.04 -0.05
N ASN A 6 -25.86 22.13 0.21
CA ASN A 6 -26.21 20.98 -0.65
C ASN A 6 -25.08 20.35 -1.48
N ASN A 7 -24.52 19.27 -0.93
CA ASN A 7 -24.03 18.12 -1.69
C ASN A 7 -25.25 17.41 -2.32
N PRO A 8 -25.38 17.36 -3.66
CA PRO A 8 -25.15 16.08 -4.36
C PRO A 8 -24.76 16.25 -5.86
N TYR A 9 -24.04 15.30 -6.46
CA TYR A 9 -24.03 15.05 -7.91
C TYR A 9 -24.04 16.29 -8.85
N ARG A 10 -23.01 17.15 -8.84
CA ARG A 10 -22.87 18.17 -9.90
C ARG A 10 -22.15 17.59 -11.12
N SER A 11 -22.94 16.91 -11.95
CA SER A 11 -22.62 16.64 -13.35
C SER A 11 -22.67 17.97 -14.11
N SER A 12 -21.54 18.39 -14.69
CA SER A 12 -21.47 19.53 -15.61
C SER A 12 -20.28 19.30 -16.53
N LYS A 13 -20.56 18.80 -17.73
CA LYS A 13 -19.63 18.78 -18.86
C LYS A 13 -19.18 20.23 -19.13
N SER A 14 -17.88 20.49 -19.08
CA SER A 14 -17.27 21.66 -19.68
C SER A 14 -15.87 21.31 -20.18
N SER A 15 -15.75 21.25 -21.50
CA SER A 15 -14.58 21.59 -22.31
C SER A 15 -13.21 21.10 -21.81
N LEU A 16 -12.73 20.04 -22.45
CA LEU A 16 -11.32 19.69 -22.53
C LEU A 16 -10.52 20.86 -23.15
N PRO A 17 -9.45 21.35 -22.50
CA PRO A 17 -8.32 21.87 -23.22
C PRO A 17 -7.34 20.73 -23.52
N SER A 18 -6.92 20.73 -24.77
CA SER A 18 -5.87 19.95 -25.38
C SER A 18 -4.60 19.78 -24.52
N SER A 19 -4.03 18.57 -24.61
CA SER A 19 -2.59 18.30 -24.69
C SER A 19 -1.68 19.21 -23.87
N SER A 20 -1.27 18.77 -22.68
CA SER A 20 0.05 19.06 -22.13
C SER A 20 0.40 18.04 -21.04
N PRO A 21 1.44 17.22 -21.22
CA PRO A 21 1.99 16.38 -20.18
C PRO A 21 2.90 17.25 -19.31
N ILE A 22 2.45 17.64 -18.13
CA ILE A 22 3.25 18.48 -17.22
C ILE A 22 3.41 17.76 -15.88
N CYS A 23 4.67 17.37 -15.66
CA CYS A 23 5.39 17.39 -14.37
C CYS A 23 5.02 16.38 -13.27
N TYR A 24 5.30 15.10 -13.53
CA TYR A 24 5.74 14.17 -12.47
C TYR A 24 7.11 13.57 -12.82
N SER A 25 8.14 14.39 -12.98
CA SER A 25 9.49 13.86 -13.26
C SER A 25 10.65 14.80 -12.92
N ARG A 26 10.50 15.75 -11.96
CA ARG A 26 11.64 16.61 -11.59
C ARG A 26 11.71 17.06 -10.13
N LEU A 27 11.46 16.16 -9.19
CA LEU A 27 11.81 16.35 -7.76
C LEU A 27 12.07 15.02 -7.03
N PHE A 28 12.88 14.14 -7.63
CA PHE A 28 13.37 12.94 -6.93
C PHE A 28 14.87 12.64 -7.16
N ILE A 29 15.63 13.52 -7.81
CA ILE A 29 17.09 13.34 -7.90
C ILE A 29 17.80 14.64 -7.55
N SER A 30 18.05 14.81 -6.24
CA SER A 30 19.07 15.70 -5.65
C SER A 30 19.02 15.48 -4.14
N GLY A 31 19.86 14.59 -3.59
CA GLY A 31 19.97 14.51 -2.13
C GLY A 31 20.52 13.23 -1.51
N LEU A 32 21.29 12.40 -2.21
CA LEU A 32 21.94 11.23 -1.61
C LEU A 32 23.37 11.06 -2.13
N GLU A 33 24.22 12.04 -1.84
CA GLU A 33 25.66 11.86 -1.85
C GLU A 33 26.24 12.42 -0.54
N LYS A 34 27.19 11.65 0.00
CA LYS A 34 28.03 11.86 1.20
C LYS A 34 27.50 11.29 2.52
N PHE A 35 27.90 10.05 2.81
CA PHE A 35 28.98 9.83 3.78
C PHE A 35 29.56 8.42 3.60
N GLY A 36 30.75 8.34 3.00
CA GLY A 36 31.58 7.16 3.04
C GLY A 36 32.65 7.36 4.11
N GLU A 37 32.70 6.48 5.10
CA GLU A 37 33.92 6.25 5.88
C GLU A 37 34.16 4.76 6.02
N LYS A 38 35.33 4.35 5.54
CA LYS A 38 35.77 2.96 5.43
C LYS A 38 36.30 2.49 6.78
N LYS A 39 35.84 1.33 7.27
CA LYS A 39 36.60 0.53 8.24
C LYS A 39 36.65 -0.93 7.81
N LYS A 40 37.88 -1.37 7.54
CA LYS A 40 38.34 -2.69 7.14
C LYS A 40 38.60 -3.53 8.39
N MET A 41 38.11 -4.77 8.47
CA MET A 41 38.88 -5.93 8.98
C MET A 41 38.18 -7.28 8.77
N SER A 42 38.88 -8.16 8.05
CA SER A 42 39.06 -9.64 8.18
C SER A 42 37.91 -10.59 8.56
N ASN A 43 37.73 -11.61 7.70
CA ASN A 43 37.07 -12.89 7.96
C ASN A 43 37.91 -13.83 8.86
N THR A 44 37.22 -14.70 9.63
CA THR A 44 37.57 -16.12 9.88
C THR A 44 36.32 -16.88 10.38
N PRO A 45 36.11 -18.17 10.04
CA PRO A 45 34.90 -18.92 10.33
C PRO A 45 35.01 -19.79 11.60
N GLY A 46 33.89 -20.10 12.27
CA GLY A 46 33.88 -20.97 13.44
C GLY A 46 32.48 -21.36 13.94
N ALA A 47 32.00 -22.49 13.42
CA ALA A 47 31.21 -23.58 14.03
C ALA A 47 30.20 -23.37 15.18
N ALA A 48 29.13 -24.19 15.06
CA ALA A 48 28.40 -24.94 16.10
C ALA A 48 27.12 -24.33 16.71
N ALA A 49 26.01 -25.00 16.39
CA ALA A 49 24.76 -25.03 17.15
C ALA A 49 24.96 -25.59 18.57
N PRO A 50 23.99 -25.38 19.47
CA PRO A 50 23.31 -26.55 20.02
C PRO A 50 21.78 -26.40 20.18
N SER A 51 21.11 -27.54 19.99
CA SER A 51 19.76 -27.87 20.41
C SER A 51 19.68 -28.19 21.91
N SER A 52 18.63 -27.77 22.62
CA SER A 52 17.85 -28.64 23.54
C SER A 52 16.71 -27.92 24.29
N SER A 53 15.54 -28.53 24.19
CA SER A 53 14.36 -28.59 25.09
C SER A 53 14.37 -27.89 26.46
N LYS A 54 13.25 -27.25 26.84
CA LYS A 54 12.15 -27.87 27.64
C LYS A 54 11.17 -26.82 28.21
N SER A 55 9.88 -27.07 27.94
CA SER A 55 8.64 -26.77 28.68
C SER A 55 8.57 -25.60 29.70
N LYS A 56 7.60 -24.70 29.50
CA LYS A 56 6.71 -24.24 30.58
C LYS A 56 5.37 -23.69 30.04
N ALA A 57 4.28 -24.36 30.40
CA ALA A 57 2.94 -23.81 30.32
C ALA A 57 2.78 -22.70 31.37
N THR A 58 2.31 -21.52 30.97
CA THR A 58 1.77 -20.51 31.89
C THR A 58 0.81 -19.64 31.09
N GLY A 59 -0.46 -19.61 31.49
CA GLY A 59 -1.49 -18.78 30.87
C GLY A 59 -1.09 -17.32 30.92
N ASN A 60 -1.22 -16.63 29.79
CA ASN A 60 -1.01 -15.20 29.71
C ASN A 60 -2.35 -14.57 29.33
N SER A 61 -3.02 -13.99 30.33
CA SER A 61 -4.00 -12.94 30.10
C SER A 61 -3.27 -11.86 29.28
N GLN A 62 -3.54 -11.80 27.98
CA GLN A 62 -2.95 -10.81 27.10
C GLN A 62 -3.45 -9.44 27.56
N ALA A 63 -2.64 -8.76 28.38
CA ALA A 63 -2.59 -7.31 28.36
C ALA A 63 -2.48 -6.89 26.89
N PRO A 64 -3.16 -5.81 26.45
CA PRO A 64 -3.10 -5.41 25.06
C PRO A 64 -1.64 -5.13 24.72
N GLU A 65 -1.02 -6.06 23.98
CA GLU A 65 0.29 -5.84 23.39
C GLU A 65 0.16 -4.52 22.66
N LYS A 66 0.95 -3.52 23.07
CA LYS A 66 1.02 -2.24 22.39
C LYS A 66 1.49 -2.52 20.97
N ARG A 67 0.54 -2.72 20.06
CA ARG A 67 0.80 -2.98 18.65
C ARG A 67 1.58 -1.79 18.15
N LYS A 68 2.70 -2.08 17.49
CA LYS A 68 3.53 -1.03 16.90
C LYS A 68 2.66 -0.30 15.87
N PRO A 69 2.64 1.04 15.87
CA PRO A 69 1.92 1.78 14.84
C PRO A 69 2.54 1.45 13.48
N LEU A 70 1.70 1.06 12.54
CA LEU A 70 2.07 0.62 11.20
C LEU A 70 1.90 1.76 10.18
N PHE A 71 0.81 2.54 10.31
CA PHE A 71 0.39 3.47 9.26
C PHE A 71 0.41 4.95 9.65
N GLN A 72 0.88 5.31 10.85
CA GLN A 72 0.77 6.69 11.36
C GLN A 72 1.26 7.78 10.40
N LYS A 73 2.41 7.60 9.75
CA LYS A 73 2.96 8.60 8.82
C LYS A 73 2.14 8.70 7.53
N GLU A 74 1.75 7.56 6.96
CA GLU A 74 0.98 7.51 5.71
C GLU A 74 -0.43 8.07 5.91
N LEU A 75 -1.01 7.78 7.08
CA LEU A 75 -2.35 8.22 7.46
C LEU A 75 -2.41 9.74 7.66
N GLN A 76 -1.37 10.37 8.22
CA GLN A 76 -1.28 11.83 8.30
C GLN A 76 -1.32 12.49 6.91
N HIS A 77 -0.53 11.98 5.96
CA HIS A 77 -0.55 12.49 4.59
C HIS A 77 -1.89 12.25 3.89
N MET A 78 -2.53 11.11 4.16
CA MET A 78 -3.85 10.80 3.63
C MET A 78 -4.92 11.75 4.19
N MET A 79 -4.93 11.98 5.51
CA MET A 79 -5.86 12.91 6.19
C MET A 79 -5.72 14.33 5.63
N TYR A 80 -4.48 14.81 5.47
CA TYR A 80 -4.23 16.10 4.81
C TYR A 80 -4.76 16.13 3.37
N GLY A 81 -4.60 15.04 2.61
CA GLY A 81 -5.15 14.90 1.25
C GLY A 81 -6.69 14.96 1.19
N PHE A 82 -7.37 14.61 2.28
CA PHE A 82 -8.82 14.75 2.43
C PHE A 82 -9.25 16.12 2.98
N GLY A 83 -8.30 17.02 3.25
CA GLY A 83 -8.55 18.39 3.72
C GLY A 83 -8.44 18.57 5.24
N ASP A 84 -7.88 17.61 5.96
CA ASP A 84 -7.53 17.76 7.38
C ASP A 84 -6.25 18.60 7.56
N GLU A 85 -5.86 18.85 8.80
CA GLU A 85 -4.64 19.59 9.14
C GLU A 85 -3.35 18.81 8.80
N GLN A 86 -2.26 19.54 8.51
CA GLN A 86 -0.96 18.93 8.20
C GLN A 86 -0.38 18.12 9.38
N ASN A 87 -0.67 18.56 10.61
CA ASN A 87 -0.22 17.93 11.85
C ASN A 87 -1.44 17.61 12.73
N PRO A 88 -2.23 16.57 12.40
CA PRO A 88 -3.39 16.20 13.20
C PRO A 88 -2.96 15.67 14.58
N LEU A 89 -3.88 15.71 15.54
CA LEU A 89 -3.63 15.18 16.87
C LEU A 89 -3.26 13.69 16.81
N PRO A 90 -2.23 13.25 17.55
CA PRO A 90 -1.76 11.85 17.49
C PRO A 90 -2.83 10.85 17.95
N GLU A 91 -3.75 11.27 18.81
CA GLU A 91 -4.90 10.48 19.25
C GLU A 91 -5.87 10.21 18.09
N THR A 92 -6.13 11.21 17.24
CA THR A 92 -6.98 11.06 16.06
C THR A 92 -6.36 10.09 15.07
N VAL A 93 -5.06 10.22 14.81
CA VAL A 93 -4.33 9.31 13.89
C VAL A 93 -4.38 7.87 14.42
N ALA A 94 -4.19 7.67 15.73
CA ALA A 94 -4.27 6.35 16.35
C ALA A 94 -5.68 5.74 16.24
N LEU A 95 -6.74 6.53 16.47
CA LEU A 95 -8.12 6.08 16.31
C LEU A 95 -8.43 5.69 14.86
N VAL A 96 -8.01 6.50 13.89
CA VAL A 96 -8.25 6.19 12.47
C VAL A 96 -7.45 4.95 12.06
N GLU A 97 -6.25 4.75 12.59
CA GLU A 97 -5.48 3.52 12.39
C GLU A 97 -6.26 2.29 12.87
N ASP A 98 -6.83 2.34 14.08
CA ASP A 98 -7.65 1.23 14.61
C ASP A 98 -8.87 0.94 13.72
N ILE A 99 -9.58 1.97 13.28
CA ILE A 99 -10.75 1.84 12.38
C ILE A 99 -10.35 1.21 11.04
N VAL A 100 -9.19 1.62 10.47
CA VAL A 100 -8.70 1.09 9.20
C VAL A 100 -8.31 -0.37 9.33
N VAL A 101 -7.62 -0.74 10.42
CA VAL A 101 -7.23 -2.13 10.68
C VAL A 101 -8.46 -3.02 10.84
N GLU A 102 -9.47 -2.57 11.57
CA GLU A 102 -10.75 -3.28 11.70
C GLU A 102 -11.42 -3.45 10.35
N TYR A 103 -11.55 -2.38 9.56
CA TYR A 103 -12.17 -2.42 8.23
C TYR A 103 -11.49 -3.40 7.28
N VAL A 104 -10.14 -3.38 7.21
CA VAL A 104 -9.38 -4.28 6.33
C VAL A 104 -9.53 -5.74 6.76
N THR A 105 -9.50 -5.98 8.07
CA THR A 105 -9.69 -7.33 8.63
C THR A 105 -11.07 -7.88 8.27
N ASP A 106 -12.12 -7.08 8.50
CA ASP A 106 -13.50 -7.45 8.19
C ASP A 106 -13.73 -7.68 6.69
N LEU A 107 -13.16 -6.82 5.85
CA LEU A 107 -13.27 -6.97 4.40
C LEU A 107 -12.58 -8.26 3.93
N THR A 108 -11.43 -8.58 4.51
CA THR A 108 -10.68 -9.79 4.18
C THR A 108 -11.40 -11.05 4.62
N HIS A 109 -12.01 -11.06 5.82
CA HIS A 109 -12.84 -12.19 6.27
C HIS A 109 -14.02 -12.44 5.33
N LYS A 110 -14.76 -11.38 4.94
CA LYS A 110 -15.85 -11.50 3.96
C LYS A 110 -15.38 -12.01 2.60
N ALA A 111 -14.19 -11.59 2.16
CA ALA A 111 -13.62 -12.05 0.89
C ALA A 111 -13.21 -13.53 0.99
N GLN A 112 -12.65 -13.92 2.13
CA GLN A 112 -12.26 -15.29 2.41
C GLN A 112 -13.46 -16.24 2.47
N GLU A 113 -14.61 -15.84 3.04
CA GLU A 113 -15.82 -16.66 3.03
C GLU A 113 -16.27 -17.03 1.59
N ILE A 114 -16.12 -16.09 0.65
CA ILE A 114 -16.42 -16.32 -0.77
C ILE A 114 -15.34 -17.22 -1.40
N GLY A 115 -14.07 -16.90 -1.15
CA GLY A 115 -12.91 -17.64 -1.68
C GLY A 115 -12.76 -19.06 -1.12
N THR A 116 -13.30 -19.35 0.07
CA THR A 116 -13.23 -20.66 0.74
C THR A 116 -13.87 -21.74 -0.12
N LYS A 117 -14.95 -21.43 -0.86
CA LYS A 117 -15.57 -22.36 -1.81
C LYS A 117 -14.62 -22.81 -2.92
N ARG A 118 -13.66 -21.95 -3.28
CA ARG A 118 -12.64 -22.19 -4.31
C ARG A 118 -11.30 -22.67 -3.72
N GLY A 119 -11.16 -22.66 -2.39
CA GLY A 119 -9.93 -23.00 -1.67
C GLY A 119 -8.80 -21.95 -1.76
N ARG A 120 -9.03 -20.80 -2.41
CA ARG A 120 -8.05 -19.72 -2.54
C ARG A 120 -8.70 -18.34 -2.62
N LEU A 121 -8.05 -17.33 -2.05
CA LEU A 121 -8.45 -15.93 -2.11
C LEU A 121 -7.91 -15.30 -3.40
N LEU A 122 -8.77 -14.64 -4.18
CA LEU A 122 -8.41 -13.95 -5.42
C LEU A 122 -8.81 -12.46 -5.37
N VAL A 123 -8.21 -11.65 -6.23
CA VAL A 123 -8.55 -10.22 -6.38
C VAL A 123 -10.02 -10.03 -6.74
N ASP A 124 -10.58 -10.97 -7.52
CA ASP A 124 -11.99 -10.98 -7.90
C ASP A 124 -12.94 -11.09 -6.72
N ASP A 125 -12.53 -11.69 -5.59
CA ASP A 125 -13.35 -11.75 -4.38
C ASP A 125 -13.59 -10.35 -3.80
N PHE A 126 -12.56 -9.50 -3.80
CA PHE A 126 -12.68 -8.11 -3.35
C PHE A 126 -13.53 -7.27 -4.30
N LEU A 127 -13.37 -7.45 -5.61
CA LEU A 127 -14.21 -6.80 -6.63
C LEU A 127 -15.68 -7.20 -6.48
N TYR A 128 -15.96 -8.45 -6.13
CA TYR A 128 -17.31 -8.92 -5.88
C TYR A 128 -17.95 -8.26 -4.64
N LEU A 129 -17.19 -8.06 -3.56
CA LEU A 129 -17.70 -7.37 -2.37
C LEU A 129 -18.04 -5.90 -2.64
N ILE A 130 -17.20 -5.22 -3.42
CA ILE A 130 -17.31 -3.77 -3.71
C ILE A 130 -18.33 -3.48 -4.83
N ARG A 131 -18.92 -4.51 -5.46
CA ARG A 131 -19.78 -4.37 -6.66
C ARG A 131 -20.96 -3.41 -6.53
N LYS A 132 -21.43 -3.15 -5.31
CA LYS A 132 -22.55 -2.21 -5.04
C LYS A 132 -22.11 -0.74 -5.15
N ASP A 133 -20.85 -0.45 -4.84
CA ASP A 133 -20.28 0.90 -4.88
C ASP A 133 -19.58 1.14 -6.23
N LEU A 134 -20.36 1.56 -7.24
CA LEU A 134 -19.88 1.78 -8.60
C LEU A 134 -18.62 2.69 -8.70
N PRO A 135 -18.51 3.83 -7.98
CA PRO A 135 -17.33 4.67 -8.07
C PRO A 135 -16.05 3.99 -7.57
N LYS A 136 -16.13 3.26 -6.46
CA LYS A 136 -14.99 2.51 -5.90
C LYS A 136 -14.59 1.37 -6.84
N LEU A 137 -15.58 0.66 -7.36
CA LEU A 137 -15.37 -0.45 -8.28
C LEU A 137 -14.67 -0.01 -9.57
N ASN A 138 -15.10 1.10 -10.16
CA ASN A 138 -14.48 1.66 -11.36
C ASN A 138 -13.04 2.07 -11.07
N ARG A 139 -12.80 2.73 -9.94
CA ARG A 139 -11.46 3.12 -9.53
C ARG A 139 -10.54 1.90 -9.37
N CYS A 140 -11.01 0.83 -8.75
CA CYS A 140 -10.23 -0.42 -8.64
C CYS A 140 -9.87 -1.01 -10.00
N ARG A 141 -10.81 -1.03 -10.95
CA ARG A 141 -10.55 -1.56 -12.30
C ARG A 141 -9.52 -0.74 -13.07
N GLU A 142 -9.62 0.58 -13.01
CA GLU A 142 -8.63 1.50 -13.60
C GLU A 142 -7.23 1.21 -13.07
N LEU A 143 -7.08 1.11 -11.74
CA LEU A 143 -5.78 0.86 -11.11
C LEU A 143 -5.21 -0.51 -11.49
N LEU A 144 -6.04 -1.54 -11.58
CA LEU A 144 -5.60 -2.87 -12.02
C LEU A 144 -5.13 -2.88 -13.48
N ALA A 145 -5.85 -2.18 -14.36
CA ALA A 145 -5.47 -2.06 -15.77
C ALA A 145 -4.14 -1.32 -15.92
N MET A 146 -3.98 -0.17 -15.25
CA MET A 146 -2.72 0.58 -15.28
C MET A 146 -1.54 -0.23 -14.71
N GLN A 147 -1.77 -1.03 -13.67
CA GLN A 147 -0.74 -1.90 -13.12
C GLN A 147 -0.30 -2.98 -14.13
N GLU A 148 -1.23 -3.52 -14.91
CA GLU A 148 -0.93 -4.49 -15.95
C GLU A 148 -0.12 -3.85 -17.08
N GLU A 149 -0.49 -2.65 -17.52
CA GLU A 149 0.25 -1.87 -18.52
C GLU A 149 1.71 -1.61 -18.07
N LEU A 150 1.90 -1.18 -16.82
CA LEU A 150 3.24 -0.96 -16.26
C LEU A 150 4.06 -2.26 -16.18
N LYS A 151 3.44 -3.39 -15.85
CA LYS A 151 4.10 -4.69 -15.84
C LYS A 151 4.49 -5.12 -17.25
N GLN A 152 3.63 -4.88 -18.24
CA GLN A 152 3.91 -5.19 -19.64
C GLN A 152 5.06 -4.33 -20.18
N ALA A 153 5.06 -3.03 -19.87
CA ALA A 153 6.14 -2.13 -20.25
C ALA A 153 7.49 -2.59 -19.69
N ARG A 154 7.55 -2.98 -18.41
CA ARG A 154 8.79 -3.50 -17.80
C ARG A 154 9.30 -4.76 -18.49
N LYS A 155 8.40 -5.71 -18.78
CA LYS A 155 8.75 -6.98 -19.44
C LYS A 155 9.25 -6.80 -20.88
N ALA A 156 8.79 -5.77 -21.59
CA ALA A 156 9.25 -5.51 -22.94
C ALA A 156 10.76 -5.22 -22.99
N PHE A 157 11.30 -4.55 -21.98
CA PHE A 157 12.72 -4.23 -21.90
C PHE A 157 13.60 -5.44 -21.53
N ASP A 158 13.10 -6.37 -20.69
CA ASP A 158 13.86 -7.57 -20.29
C ASP A 158 14.02 -8.58 -21.45
N VAL A 159 13.04 -8.67 -22.35
CA VAL A 159 13.07 -9.61 -23.49
C VAL A 159 14.03 -9.16 -24.61
N ASP A 160 14.31 -7.85 -24.69
CA ASP A 160 15.19 -7.30 -25.71
C ASP A 160 16.68 -7.58 -25.40
N GLU A 161 17.10 -7.61 -24.13
CA GLU A 161 18.51 -7.85 -23.75
C GLU A 161 18.97 -9.30 -24.00
N GLU A 162 18.11 -10.30 -23.78
CA GLU A 162 18.47 -11.72 -23.99
C GLU A 162 18.62 -12.08 -25.48
N LYS A 163 17.90 -11.41 -26.39
CA LYS A 163 18.04 -11.64 -27.84
C LYS A 163 19.28 -11.00 -28.45
N ILE A 164 19.77 -9.91 -27.86
CA ILE A 164 20.95 -9.19 -28.37
C ILE A 164 22.24 -9.90 -27.94
N THR A 165 22.26 -10.55 -26.78
CA THR A 165 23.45 -11.24 -26.24
C THR A 165 23.69 -12.65 -26.78
N SER A 166 22.71 -13.27 -27.42
CA SER A 166 22.86 -14.59 -28.09
C SER A 166 23.24 -14.50 -29.58
N LEU A 167 23.51 -13.29 -30.08
CA LEU A 167 23.86 -13.01 -31.49
C LEU A 167 25.36 -12.74 -31.72
N ASP A 168 26.21 -12.91 -30.70
CA ASP A 168 27.68 -12.94 -30.80
C ASP A 168 28.23 -14.35 -30.55
#